data_AF-A0A521VJG1-F1
#
_entry.id   AF-A0A521VJG1-F1
#
_cell.length_a   1.000
_cell.length_b   1.000
_cell.length_c   1.000
_cell.angle_alpha   90.00
_cell.angle_beta   90.00
_cell.angle_gamma   90.00
#
_symmetry.space_group_name_H-M   'P 1'
#
loop_
_entity.id
_entity.type
_entity.pdbx_description
1 polymer ?
#
loop_
_entity_poly.entity_id
_entity_poly.type
_entity_poly.pdbx_seq_one_letter_code
_entity_poly.pdbx_strand_id
1 'polypeptide(L)'
;MRLKAGGLAIAIAAMAAAPALAEPVLMSGEWTQGLCKAWNNEPVLTGKLVESGWVKNDQGRGFKVIQIYRTDCSRKPTAEIRLAFKDGKAACIYGGPAETAKLDAGADYVMDANTSRWEEMGRGEYGPMRAMMFGRLSFEGPMGEAMGNMGPFEAFLTLVGKVPYDSGSCTK
;
A
#
# COMPACT_ATOMS: atom_id res chain seq x y z
N MET A 1 -60.22 31.89 31.85
CA MET A 1 -59.36 30.78 31.39
C MET A 1 -59.20 30.91 29.88
N ARG A 2 -58.06 31.41 29.38
CA ARG A 2 -57.73 31.46 27.95
C ARG A 2 -56.24 31.08 27.82
N LEU A 3 -55.99 29.93 27.20
CA LEU A 3 -54.66 29.38 26.96
C LEU A 3 -53.87 30.28 25.99
N LYS A 4 -52.61 30.57 26.32
CA LYS A 4 -51.64 31.14 25.39
C LYS A 4 -51.12 30.02 24.48
N ALA A 5 -51.34 30.15 23.17
CA ALA A 5 -50.75 29.26 22.17
C ALA A 5 -49.24 29.57 22.05
N GLY A 6 -48.41 28.63 22.50
CA GLY A 6 -46.97 28.66 22.26
C GLY A 6 -46.68 28.12 20.86
N GLY A 7 -46.04 28.94 20.02
CA GLY A 7 -45.58 28.53 18.69
C GLY A 7 -44.43 27.52 18.79
N LEU A 8 -44.59 26.38 18.13
CA LEU A 8 -43.57 25.35 17.99
C LEU A 8 -42.69 25.69 16.77
N ALA A 9 -41.46 26.14 16.98
CA ALA A 9 -40.47 26.32 15.91
C ALA A 9 -39.79 24.98 15.63
N ILE A 10 -40.04 24.39 14.46
CA ILE A 10 -39.35 23.19 13.97
C ILE A 10 -38.06 23.65 13.30
N ALA A 11 -36.92 23.42 13.94
CA ALA A 11 -35.61 23.60 13.32
C ALA A 11 -35.27 22.37 12.47
N ILE A 12 -35.27 22.53 11.15
CA ILE A 12 -34.80 21.51 10.20
C ILE A 12 -33.27 21.58 10.18
N ALA A 13 -32.60 20.63 10.82
CA ALA A 13 -31.16 20.45 10.69
C ALA A 13 -30.86 19.81 9.32
N ALA A 14 -30.32 20.58 8.39
CA ALA A 14 -29.80 20.04 7.13
C ALA A 14 -28.51 19.26 7.42
N MET A 15 -28.59 17.92 7.42
CA MET A 15 -27.41 17.06 7.35
C MET A 15 -26.75 17.28 5.98
N ALA A 16 -25.66 18.04 5.93
CA ALA A 16 -24.79 18.07 4.76
C ALA A 16 -24.12 16.70 4.65
N ALA A 17 -24.56 15.88 3.69
CA ALA A 17 -23.81 14.69 3.30
C ALA A 17 -22.48 15.14 2.71
N ALA A 18 -21.37 14.86 3.39
CA ALA A 18 -20.05 15.05 2.79
C ALA A 18 -19.97 14.18 1.52
N PRO A 19 -19.44 14.69 0.40
CA PRO A 19 -19.27 13.89 -0.80
C PRO A 19 -18.36 12.71 -0.47
N ALA A 20 -18.83 11.48 -0.73
CA ALA A 20 -17.98 10.31 -0.72
C ALA A 20 -16.97 10.50 -1.86
N LEU A 21 -15.70 10.73 -1.52
CA LEU A 21 -14.63 10.70 -2.51
C LEU A 21 -14.56 9.27 -3.05
N ALA A 22 -14.50 9.13 -4.38
CA ALA A 22 -14.32 7.84 -5.01
C ALA A 22 -13.00 7.22 -4.53
N GLU A 23 -13.00 5.91 -4.29
CA GLU A 23 -11.77 5.22 -3.89
C GLU A 23 -10.76 5.24 -5.05
N PRO A 24 -9.46 5.44 -4.76
CA PRO A 24 -8.45 5.49 -5.80
C PRO A 24 -8.28 4.11 -6.45
N VAL A 25 -7.96 4.08 -7.74
CA VAL A 25 -7.73 2.81 -8.44
C VAL A 25 -6.56 2.05 -7.80
N LEU A 26 -6.72 0.76 -7.54
CA LEU A 26 -5.68 -0.11 -6.98
C LEU A 26 -4.40 -0.02 -7.80
N MET A 27 -3.27 0.27 -7.13
CA MET A 27 -1.95 0.48 -7.74
C MET A 27 -1.84 1.68 -8.70
N SER A 28 -2.74 2.66 -8.55
CA SER A 28 -2.52 4.01 -9.08
C SER A 28 -1.58 4.81 -8.18
N GLY A 29 -1.08 5.93 -8.69
CA GLY A 29 -0.28 6.86 -7.88
C GLY A 29 -1.03 7.42 -6.66
N GLU A 30 -2.34 7.69 -6.78
CA GLU A 30 -3.17 8.18 -5.67
C GLU A 30 -3.33 7.12 -4.58
N TRP A 31 -3.66 5.88 -4.95
CA TRP A 31 -3.72 4.76 -4.01
C TRP A 31 -2.36 4.56 -3.30
N THR A 32 -1.27 4.73 -4.03
CA THR A 32 0.09 4.53 -3.48
C THR A 32 0.47 5.58 -2.43
N GLN A 33 -0.08 6.80 -2.52
CA GLN A 33 0.03 7.77 -1.42
C GLN A 33 -0.66 7.24 -0.15
N GLY A 34 -1.83 6.61 -0.30
CA GLY A 34 -2.55 5.93 0.78
C GLY A 34 -1.72 4.79 1.39
N LEU A 35 -1.15 3.93 0.53
CA LEU A 35 -0.24 2.86 0.95
C LEU A 35 0.96 3.40 1.74
N CYS A 36 1.60 4.46 1.27
CA CYS A 36 2.74 5.07 1.96
C CYS A 36 2.38 5.62 3.34
N LYS A 37 1.21 6.24 3.48
CA LYS A 37 0.67 6.68 4.78
C LYS A 37 0.37 5.48 5.68
N ALA A 38 -0.24 4.43 5.14
CA ALA A 38 -0.57 3.22 5.89
C ALA A 38 0.70 2.49 6.36
N TRP A 39 1.74 2.40 5.51
CA TRP A 39 3.04 1.83 5.84
C TRP A 39 3.64 2.51 7.07
N ASN A 40 3.63 3.85 7.10
CA ASN A 40 4.18 4.62 8.21
C ASN A 40 3.43 4.44 9.54
N ASN A 41 2.23 3.86 9.51
CA ASN A 41 1.42 3.52 10.67
C ASN A 41 1.44 2.02 11.00
N GLU A 42 2.18 1.20 10.26
CA GLU A 42 2.29 -0.24 10.49
C GLU A 42 3.57 -0.56 11.30
N PRO A 43 3.47 -0.93 12.59
CA PRO A 43 4.62 -1.14 13.45
C PRO A 43 5.53 -2.29 12.99
N VAL A 44 4.96 -3.34 12.39
CA VAL A 44 5.76 -4.46 11.87
C VAL A 44 6.66 -3.96 10.75
N LEU A 45 6.13 -3.19 9.80
CA LEU A 45 6.90 -2.67 8.67
C LEU A 45 7.92 -1.64 9.13
N THR A 46 7.51 -0.66 9.93
CA THR A 46 8.40 0.44 10.34
C THR A 46 9.48 0.02 11.33
N GLY A 47 9.24 -0.99 12.17
CA GLY A 47 10.16 -1.47 13.20
C GLY A 47 11.00 -2.68 12.75
N LYS A 48 10.37 -3.76 12.29
CA LYS A 48 11.10 -5.02 12.02
C LYS A 48 12.07 -4.92 10.85
N LEU A 49 11.79 -4.06 9.87
CA LEU A 49 12.71 -3.78 8.76
C LEU A 49 13.91 -2.92 9.17
N VAL A 50 13.86 -2.27 10.34
CA VAL A 50 15.04 -1.65 10.97
C VAL A 50 15.84 -2.70 11.73
N GLU A 51 15.17 -3.52 12.54
CA GLU A 51 15.79 -4.58 13.35
C GLU A 51 16.60 -5.55 12.48
N SER A 52 16.04 -5.97 11.33
CA SER A 52 16.72 -6.88 10.39
C SER A 52 17.83 -6.21 9.57
N GLY A 53 17.94 -4.88 9.62
CA GLY A 53 18.84 -4.12 8.77
C GLY A 53 18.37 -3.95 7.32
N TRP A 54 17.19 -4.49 6.96
CA TRP A 54 16.64 -4.43 5.60
C TRP A 54 16.66 -3.02 5.01
N VAL A 55 16.20 -2.02 5.78
CA VAL A 55 16.10 -0.64 5.28
C VAL A 55 17.47 0.03 5.05
N LYS A 56 18.55 -0.52 5.60
CA LYS A 56 19.92 -0.02 5.38
C LYS A 56 20.56 -0.55 4.11
N ASN A 57 20.00 -1.61 3.50
CA ASN A 57 20.45 -2.06 2.18
C ASN A 57 19.83 -1.18 1.09
N ASP A 58 20.27 0.07 1.01
CA ASP A 58 19.78 1.09 0.07
C ASP A 58 20.81 1.44 -1.04
N GLN A 59 21.91 0.68 -1.10
CA GLN A 59 23.03 0.89 -2.02
C GLN A 59 23.63 2.31 -1.97
N GLY A 60 23.54 2.96 -0.81
CA GLY A 60 24.05 4.32 -0.59
C GLY A 60 23.16 5.42 -1.15
N ARG A 61 21.97 5.09 -1.67
CA ARG A 61 21.01 6.08 -2.22
C ARG A 61 20.19 6.79 -1.14
N GLY A 62 20.18 6.26 0.09
CA GLY A 62 19.34 6.75 1.17
C GLY A 62 17.90 6.22 1.17
N PHE A 63 17.53 5.40 0.18
CA PHE A 63 16.23 4.72 0.13
C PHE A 63 16.26 3.46 -0.75
N LYS A 64 15.36 2.53 -0.43
CA LYS A 64 14.98 1.37 -1.26
C LYS A 64 13.72 1.68 -2.04
N VAL A 65 13.56 1.06 -3.20
CA VAL A 65 12.38 1.18 -4.06
C VAL A 65 11.60 -0.12 -4.05
N ILE A 66 10.28 -0.02 -3.86
CA ILE A 66 9.35 -1.11 -4.16
C ILE A 66 8.39 -0.62 -5.23
N GLN A 67 8.38 -1.32 -6.37
CA GLN A 67 7.48 -1.09 -7.48
C GLN A 67 6.46 -2.23 -7.58
N ILE A 68 5.20 -1.88 -7.75
CA ILE A 68 4.10 -2.86 -7.85
C ILE A 68 3.13 -2.52 -8.98
N TYR A 69 2.53 -3.56 -9.55
CA TYR A 69 1.48 -3.42 -10.55
C TYR A 69 0.57 -4.65 -10.66
N ARG A 70 -0.55 -4.45 -11.35
CA ARG A 70 -1.51 -5.48 -11.72
C ARG A 70 -1.19 -5.99 -13.12
N THR A 71 -0.85 -7.27 -13.25
CA THR A 71 -0.43 -7.90 -14.51
C THR A 71 -1.55 -7.91 -15.57
N ASP A 72 -2.80 -7.95 -15.11
CA ASP A 72 -4.01 -7.84 -15.92
C ASP A 72 -4.37 -6.40 -16.35
N CYS A 73 -3.65 -5.39 -15.85
CA CYS A 73 -3.81 -3.99 -16.24
C CYS A 73 -2.60 -3.41 -17.00
N SER A 74 -1.39 -3.86 -16.68
CA SER A 74 -0.15 -3.29 -17.22
C SER A 74 0.94 -4.35 -17.32
N ARG A 75 1.89 -4.12 -18.23
CA ARG A 75 3.14 -4.91 -18.35
C ARG A 75 4.34 -4.25 -17.68
N LYS A 76 4.10 -3.15 -16.96
CA LYS A 76 5.13 -2.35 -16.28
C LYS A 76 4.59 -1.84 -14.94
N PRO A 77 5.48 -1.56 -13.98
CA PRO A 77 5.14 -0.89 -12.73
C PRO A 77 4.27 0.36 -12.93
N THR A 78 3.25 0.50 -12.09
CA THR A 78 2.34 1.66 -12.07
C THR A 78 2.41 2.41 -10.75
N ALA A 79 2.82 1.73 -9.68
CA ALA A 79 2.94 2.25 -8.33
C ALA A 79 4.37 2.07 -7.80
N GLU A 80 4.83 3.04 -7.00
CA GLU A 80 6.13 3.02 -6.34
C GLU A 80 6.05 3.61 -4.94
N ILE A 81 6.69 2.93 -3.99
CA ILE A 81 7.05 3.50 -2.69
C ILE A 81 8.57 3.54 -2.53
N ARG A 82 9.07 4.58 -1.85
CA ARG A 82 10.47 4.68 -1.44
C ARG A 82 10.57 4.65 0.07
N LEU A 83 11.45 3.78 0.57
CA LEU A 83 11.58 3.44 1.97
C LEU A 83 12.98 3.82 2.46
N ALA A 84 13.06 4.70 3.45
CA ALA A 84 14.31 5.22 3.99
C ALA A 84 14.41 4.97 5.49
N PHE A 85 15.63 4.83 6.00
CA PHE A 85 15.87 4.87 7.43
C PHE A 85 15.72 6.32 7.93
N LYS A 86 14.63 6.61 8.63
CA LYS A 86 14.33 7.96 9.13
C LYS A 86 13.71 7.87 10.52
N ASP A 87 14.24 8.66 11.45
CA ASP A 87 13.74 8.75 12.83
C ASP A 87 13.61 7.37 13.52
N GLY A 88 14.59 6.49 13.27
CA GLY A 88 14.62 5.13 13.82
C GLY A 88 13.64 4.15 13.18
N LYS A 89 12.99 4.52 12.07
CA LYS A 89 11.99 3.71 11.37
C LYS A 89 12.39 3.43 9.93
N ALA A 90 11.87 2.33 9.38
CA ALA A 90 11.80 2.11 7.95
C ALA A 90 10.59 2.89 7.39
N ALA A 91 10.80 4.19 7.14
CA ALA A 91 9.73 5.12 6.80
C ALA A 91 9.52 5.18 5.28
N CYS A 92 8.27 5.16 4.87
CA CYS A 92 7.88 5.54 3.53
C CYS A 92 7.98 7.05 3.35
N ILE A 93 8.86 7.47 2.45
CA ILE A 93 9.18 8.88 2.16
C ILE A 93 8.62 9.34 0.81
N TYR A 94 8.17 8.41 -0.02
CA TYR A 94 7.49 8.66 -1.29
C TYR A 94 6.49 7.54 -1.52
N GLY A 95 5.29 7.90 -1.97
CA GLY A 95 4.30 6.97 -2.49
C GLY A 95 3.56 7.62 -3.64
N GLY A 96 3.61 7.03 -4.82
CA GLY A 96 3.11 7.66 -6.02
C GLY A 96 3.21 6.77 -7.26
N PRO A 97 3.07 7.35 -8.46
CA PRO A 97 3.29 6.61 -9.69
C PRO A 97 4.73 6.07 -9.76
N ALA A 98 4.95 5.02 -10.54
CA ALA A 98 6.31 4.52 -10.77
C ALA A 98 7.19 5.56 -11.48
N GLU A 99 8.32 5.91 -10.87
CA GLU A 99 9.25 6.94 -11.35
C GLU A 99 10.66 6.39 -11.58
N THR A 100 11.05 5.37 -10.81
CA THR A 100 12.40 4.79 -10.89
C THR A 100 12.51 3.90 -12.12
N ALA A 101 13.18 4.41 -13.17
CA ALA A 101 13.33 3.69 -14.43
C ALA A 101 14.33 2.53 -14.37
N LYS A 102 15.34 2.62 -13.50
CA LYS A 102 16.39 1.60 -13.34
C LYS A 102 16.50 1.20 -11.89
N LEU A 103 15.98 0.02 -11.57
CA LEU A 103 16.08 -0.58 -10.26
C LEU A 103 17.43 -1.27 -10.06
N ASP A 104 17.86 -1.34 -8.82
CA ASP A 104 19.01 -2.12 -8.40
C ASP A 104 18.54 -3.43 -7.79
N ALA A 105 18.73 -4.53 -8.51
CA ALA A 105 18.27 -5.86 -8.10
C ALA A 105 18.89 -6.34 -6.77
N GLY A 106 19.95 -5.69 -6.27
CA GLY A 106 20.52 -5.97 -4.95
C GLY A 106 19.76 -5.34 -3.78
N ALA A 107 18.86 -4.38 -4.05
CA ALA A 107 18.17 -3.63 -3.01
C ALA A 107 16.71 -3.28 -3.29
N ASP A 108 16.30 -3.23 -4.55
CA ASP A 108 14.97 -2.84 -4.96
C ASP A 108 14.13 -4.05 -5.36
N TYR A 109 12.82 -3.83 -5.37
CA TYR A 109 11.82 -4.88 -5.47
C TYR A 109 10.81 -4.53 -6.56
N VAL A 110 10.48 -5.50 -7.41
CA VAL A 110 9.30 -5.46 -8.28
C VAL A 110 8.40 -6.61 -7.92
N MET A 111 7.10 -6.34 -7.79
CA MET A 111 6.11 -7.38 -7.60
C MET A 111 4.90 -7.16 -8.51
N ASP A 112 4.41 -8.25 -9.09
CA ASP A 112 3.19 -8.23 -9.89
C ASP A 112 2.35 -9.48 -9.70
N ALA A 113 1.04 -9.29 -9.88
CA ALA A 113 0.06 -10.33 -9.84
C ALA A 113 -1.23 -9.84 -10.53
N ASN A 114 -2.11 -10.77 -10.90
CA ASN A 114 -3.46 -10.40 -11.28
C ASN A 114 -4.21 -9.77 -10.10
N THR A 115 -5.16 -8.89 -10.40
CA THR A 115 -6.05 -8.24 -9.42
C THR A 115 -6.55 -9.18 -8.34
N SER A 116 -7.15 -10.31 -8.72
CA SER A 116 -7.73 -11.26 -7.77
C SER A 116 -6.70 -11.82 -6.79
N ARG A 117 -5.44 -12.01 -7.21
CA ARG A 117 -4.37 -12.48 -6.33
C ARG A 117 -3.93 -11.40 -5.34
N TRP A 118 -3.83 -10.15 -5.79
CA TRP A 118 -3.58 -9.02 -4.90
C TRP A 118 -4.66 -8.91 -3.82
N GLU A 119 -5.92 -9.09 -4.18
CA GLU A 119 -7.03 -9.04 -3.22
C GLU A 119 -7.02 -10.24 -2.25
N GLU A 120 -6.77 -11.46 -2.72
CA GLU A 120 -6.63 -12.65 -1.86
C GLU A 120 -5.49 -12.48 -0.83
N MET A 121 -4.32 -12.01 -1.29
CA MET A 121 -3.18 -11.72 -0.42
C MET A 121 -3.48 -10.56 0.54
N GLY A 122 -4.18 -9.52 0.06
CA GLY A 122 -4.65 -8.39 0.85
C GLY A 122 -5.58 -8.79 1.99
N ARG A 123 -6.42 -9.81 1.77
CA ARG A 123 -7.27 -10.43 2.80
C ARG A 123 -6.52 -11.40 3.71
N GLY A 124 -5.26 -11.70 3.43
CA GLY A 124 -4.46 -12.65 4.20
C GLY A 124 -4.87 -14.11 4.00
N GLU A 125 -5.47 -14.46 2.88
CA GLU A 125 -5.87 -15.85 2.60
C GLU A 125 -4.65 -16.80 2.54
N TYR A 126 -3.50 -16.26 2.15
CA TYR A 126 -2.21 -16.93 2.17
C TYR A 126 -1.06 -15.92 2.18
N GLY A 127 0.06 -16.30 2.82
CA GLY A 127 1.25 -15.46 2.88
C GLY A 127 2.16 -15.55 1.65
N PRO A 128 3.28 -14.80 1.65
CA PRO A 128 4.15 -14.63 0.48
C PRO A 128 4.76 -15.95 0.00
N MET A 129 5.06 -16.89 0.92
CA MET A 129 5.61 -18.21 0.57
C MET A 129 4.69 -18.98 -0.38
N ARG A 130 3.40 -19.08 -0.02
CA ARG A 130 2.42 -19.78 -0.85
C ARG A 130 2.15 -19.01 -2.13
N ALA A 131 2.12 -17.67 -2.06
CA ALA A 131 1.94 -16.83 -3.23
C ALA A 131 3.02 -17.09 -4.28
N MET A 132 4.30 -17.07 -3.88
CA MET A 132 5.43 -17.33 -4.76
C MET A 132 5.50 -18.80 -5.22
N MET A 133 5.32 -19.76 -4.30
CA MET A 133 5.38 -21.20 -4.63
C MET A 133 4.34 -21.63 -5.67
N PHE A 134 3.16 -21.01 -5.66
CA PHE A 134 2.10 -21.30 -6.62
C PHE A 134 2.07 -20.32 -7.82
N GLY A 135 3.09 -19.46 -7.97
CA GLY A 135 3.16 -18.49 -9.06
C GLY A 135 2.01 -17.47 -9.06
N ARG A 136 1.45 -17.17 -7.89
CA ARG A 136 0.36 -16.18 -7.70
C ARG A 136 0.89 -14.76 -7.49
N LEU A 137 2.18 -14.65 -7.15
CA LEU A 137 2.91 -13.40 -7.01
C LEU A 137 4.24 -13.57 -7.73
N SER A 138 4.48 -12.73 -8.73
CA SER A 138 5.78 -12.53 -9.35
C SER A 138 6.60 -11.59 -8.47
N PHE A 139 7.90 -11.88 -8.37
CA PHE A 139 8.83 -11.15 -7.52
C PHE A 139 10.20 -11.06 -8.20
N GLU A 140 10.73 -9.83 -8.29
CA GLU A 140 12.09 -9.55 -8.69
C GLU A 140 12.77 -8.72 -7.60
N GLY A 141 14.00 -9.07 -7.25
CA GLY A 141 14.77 -8.41 -6.18
C GLY A 141 15.66 -9.38 -5.41
N PRO A 142 16.26 -8.96 -4.28
CA PRO A 142 17.17 -9.79 -3.49
C PRO A 142 16.38 -10.85 -2.71
N MET A 143 16.06 -11.98 -3.35
CA MET A 143 15.22 -13.06 -2.81
C MET A 143 15.67 -13.52 -1.41
N GLY A 144 16.97 -13.64 -1.16
CA GLY A 144 17.49 -14.03 0.16
C GLY A 144 17.14 -13.02 1.26
N GLU A 145 17.18 -11.73 0.96
CA GLU A 145 16.78 -10.66 1.88
C GLU A 145 15.26 -10.70 2.13
N ALA A 146 14.46 -10.91 1.07
CA ALA A 146 13.01 -11.04 1.19
C ALA A 146 12.62 -12.23 2.09
N MET A 147 13.27 -13.38 1.90
CA MET A 147 13.06 -14.59 2.71
C MET A 147 13.51 -14.40 4.18
N GLY A 148 14.49 -13.54 4.44
CA GLY A 148 14.85 -13.15 5.81
C GLY A 148 13.81 -12.25 6.50
N ASN A 149 12.89 -11.66 5.72
CA ASN A 149 11.90 -10.68 6.17
C ASN A 149 10.45 -11.13 5.88
N MET A 150 10.17 -12.43 5.98
CA MET A 150 8.86 -12.99 5.66
C MET A 150 7.69 -12.39 6.45
N GLY A 151 7.87 -12.09 7.73
CA GLY A 151 6.84 -11.44 8.55
C GLY A 151 6.49 -10.03 8.04
N PRO A 152 7.48 -9.13 7.88
CA PRO A 152 7.26 -7.85 7.21
C PRO A 152 6.69 -7.96 5.79
N PHE A 153 7.13 -8.95 5.00
CA PHE A 153 6.60 -9.16 3.66
C PHE A 153 5.11 -9.52 3.70
N GLU A 154 4.69 -10.42 4.60
CA GLU A 154 3.27 -10.72 4.80
C GLU A 154 2.47 -9.50 5.29
N ALA A 155 3.04 -8.69 6.20
CA ALA A 155 2.44 -7.44 6.63
C ALA A 155 2.24 -6.46 5.46
N PHE A 156 3.20 -6.37 4.54
CA PHE A 156 3.06 -5.56 3.32
C PHE A 156 1.94 -6.09 2.41
N LEU A 157 1.90 -7.40 2.13
CA LEU A 157 0.87 -7.98 1.27
C LEU A 157 -0.54 -7.76 1.83
N THR A 158 -0.73 -7.92 3.14
CA THR A 158 -2.02 -7.63 3.78
C THR A 158 -2.33 -6.13 3.81
N LEU A 159 -1.32 -5.27 3.94
CA LEU A 159 -1.49 -3.82 3.92
C LEU A 159 -2.04 -3.33 2.58
N VAL A 160 -1.64 -3.95 1.45
CA VAL A 160 -2.20 -3.67 0.12
C VAL A 160 -3.72 -3.78 0.12
N GLY A 161 -4.28 -4.76 0.82
CA GLY A 161 -5.72 -4.98 0.94
C GLY A 161 -6.45 -4.10 1.96
N LYS A 162 -5.71 -3.40 2.84
CA LYS A 162 -6.28 -2.55 3.90
C LYS A 162 -6.42 -1.08 3.48
N VAL A 163 -5.67 -0.64 2.48
CA VAL A 163 -5.81 0.70 1.90
C VAL A 163 -7.08 0.71 1.05
N PRO A 164 -8.00 1.69 1.16
CA PRO A 164 -9.18 1.76 0.30
C PRO A 164 -8.81 1.81 -1.19
N TYR A 165 -9.52 1.07 -2.05
CA TYR A 165 -9.24 1.00 -3.49
C TYR A 165 -10.46 0.62 -4.34
N ASP A 166 -10.49 1.15 -5.57
CA ASP A 166 -11.26 0.57 -6.68
C ASP A 166 -10.40 -0.42 -7.47
N SER A 167 -10.83 -1.68 -7.58
CA SER A 167 -10.19 -2.68 -8.45
C SER A 167 -10.94 -2.91 -9.76
N GLY A 168 -12.12 -2.30 -9.93
CA GLY A 168 -13.00 -2.44 -11.10
C GLY A 168 -12.46 -1.78 -12.37
N SER A 169 -11.44 -0.93 -12.24
CA SER A 169 -10.78 -0.27 -13.37
C SER A 169 -9.26 -0.41 -13.31
N CYS A 170 -8.59 -0.12 -14.43
CA CYS A 170 -7.13 -0.02 -14.52
C CYS A 170 -6.71 1.45 -14.59
N THR A 171 -5.56 1.77 -14.00
CA THR A 171 -4.96 3.10 -14.14
C THR A 171 -4.56 3.34 -15.61
N LYS A 172 -4.70 4.58 -16.09
CA LYS A 172 -4.45 4.96 -17.49
C LYS A 172 -2.98 5.25 -17.75
#